data_AF-A0A919D6L7-F1
#
_entry.id   AF-A0A919D6L7-F1
#
_cell.length_a   1.000
_cell.length_b   1.000
_cell.length_c   1.000
_cell.angle_alpha   90.00
_cell.angle_beta   90.00
_cell.angle_gamma   90.00
#
_symmetry.space_group_name_H-M   'P 1'
#
loop_
_entity.id
_entity.type
_entity.pdbx_description
1 polymer ?
#
loop_
_entity_poly.entity_id
_entity_poly.type
_entity_poly.pdbx_seq_one_letter_code
_entity_poly.pdbx_strand_id
1 'polypeptide(L)'
;MSFGRRPPTRPRRVRDITEDPEGRGLIVDVRVSKAAPRTVAVPFGSRAHLCPVRAWRRWKQELGEDVDPDSFAFRAVHNRWKTVLKSGLDPVTIGDILTRIGARAGLDIRPTGHSPRRGLVTESSRAGNPDAVMEKQGGWAPGSKVMRRYREEDDGFKENACTGCCRDERLARCQNPTLMHPGVHLTRSEPNSPPRAV
;
A
#
# COMPACT_ATOMS: atom_id res chain seq x y z
N MET A 1 -5.01 -28.88 25.45
CA MET A 1 -5.63 -27.79 24.67
C MET A 1 -4.67 -27.40 23.55
N SER A 2 -4.87 -27.94 22.34
CA SER A 2 -3.92 -27.81 21.22
C SER A 2 -4.39 -26.73 20.25
N PHE A 3 -3.57 -25.71 20.03
CA PHE A 3 -3.79 -24.65 19.04
C PHE A 3 -3.91 -25.28 17.65
N GLY A 4 -5.13 -25.27 17.11
CA GLY A 4 -5.45 -25.87 15.83
C GLY A 4 -4.55 -25.38 14.71
N ARG A 5 -3.87 -26.33 14.05
CA ARG A 5 -3.22 -26.14 12.76
C ARG A 5 -4.25 -25.59 11.78
N ARG A 6 -4.25 -24.27 11.57
CA ARG A 6 -4.99 -23.61 10.48
C ARG A 6 -4.49 -24.16 9.14
N PRO A 7 -5.36 -24.59 8.21
CA PRO A 7 -4.88 -25.01 6.90
C PRO A 7 -4.23 -23.81 6.20
N PRO A 8 -3.00 -23.96 5.64
CA PRO A 8 -2.41 -22.92 4.82
C PRO A 8 -3.29 -22.71 3.59
N THR A 9 -3.45 -21.47 3.15
CA THR A 9 -3.97 -21.16 1.82
C THR A 9 -3.22 -22.03 0.82
N ARG A 10 -3.93 -22.80 -0.02
CA ARG A 10 -3.30 -23.63 -1.06
C ARG A 10 -2.33 -22.75 -1.84
N PRO A 11 -1.07 -23.19 -2.06
CA PRO A 11 -0.13 -22.42 -2.85
C PRO A 11 -0.71 -22.16 -4.23
N ARG A 12 -0.54 -20.93 -4.74
CA ARG A 12 -1.02 -20.55 -6.07
C ARG A 12 -0.36 -21.40 -7.15
N ARG A 13 -1.16 -21.82 -8.12
CA ARG A 13 -0.72 -22.56 -9.30
C ARG A 13 -0.57 -21.62 -10.49
N VAL A 14 0.18 -22.05 -11.50
CA VAL A 14 0.37 -21.24 -12.71
C VAL A 14 -0.98 -20.92 -13.36
N ARG A 15 -1.91 -21.89 -13.40
CA ARG A 15 -3.28 -21.67 -13.92
C ARG A 15 -4.09 -20.60 -13.20
N ASP A 16 -3.73 -20.25 -11.96
CA ASP A 16 -4.46 -19.23 -11.18
C ASP A 16 -4.08 -17.80 -11.60
N ILE A 17 -3.10 -17.63 -12.48
CA ILE A 17 -2.62 -16.32 -12.97
C ILE A 17 -2.66 -16.33 -14.50
N THR A 18 -3.65 -15.65 -15.07
CA THR A 18 -3.83 -15.52 -16.51
C THR A 18 -3.59 -14.09 -16.96
N GLU A 19 -3.28 -13.91 -18.24
CA GLU A 19 -3.28 -12.58 -18.83
C GLU A 19 -4.72 -12.18 -19.18
N ASP A 20 -5.01 -10.88 -19.06
CA ASP A 20 -6.27 -10.33 -19.53
C ASP A 20 -6.33 -10.43 -21.07
N PRO A 21 -7.44 -10.94 -21.67
CA PRO A 21 -7.54 -11.11 -23.13
C PRO A 21 -7.37 -9.83 -23.94
N GLU A 22 -7.69 -8.67 -23.35
CA GLU A 22 -7.51 -7.35 -23.98
C GLU A 22 -6.10 -6.78 -23.75
N GLY A 23 -5.20 -7.53 -23.09
CA GLY A 23 -3.84 -7.11 -22.84
C GLY A 23 -3.69 -6.02 -21.77
N ARG A 24 -4.69 -5.81 -20.91
CA ARG A 24 -4.67 -4.74 -19.88
C ARG A 24 -3.84 -5.07 -18.64
N GLY A 25 -3.49 -6.34 -18.44
CA GLY A 25 -2.71 -6.79 -17.28
C GLY A 25 -2.89 -8.26 -16.97
N LEU A 26 -2.89 -8.60 -15.68
CA LEU A 26 -3.11 -9.95 -15.18
C LEU A 26 -4.49 -10.08 -14.52
N ILE A 27 -5.05 -11.28 -14.62
CA ILE A 27 -6.21 -11.74 -13.89
C ILE A 27 -5.75 -12.83 -12.92
N VAL A 28 -5.90 -12.59 -11.62
CA VAL A 28 -5.47 -13.51 -10.57
C VAL A 28 -6.69 -14.11 -9.88
N ASP A 29 -6.84 -15.41 -9.98
CA ASP A 29 -7.87 -16.18 -9.30
C ASP A 29 -7.42 -16.57 -7.89
N VAL A 30 -8.09 -16.01 -6.89
CA VAL A 30 -7.87 -16.29 -5.48
C VAL A 30 -8.95 -17.24 -4.99
N ARG A 31 -8.81 -18.53 -5.33
CA ARG A 31 -9.80 -19.58 -5.02
C ARG A 31 -9.98 -19.87 -3.54
N VAL A 32 -8.89 -19.83 -2.77
CA VAL A 32 -8.90 -20.14 -1.33
C VAL A 32 -8.47 -18.91 -0.57
N SER A 33 -9.40 -18.31 0.17
CA SER A 33 -9.16 -17.12 0.98
C SER A 33 -10.00 -17.18 2.26
N LYS A 34 -9.54 -16.48 3.31
CA LYS A 34 -10.29 -16.33 4.57
C LYS A 34 -11.59 -15.53 4.41
N ALA A 35 -11.73 -14.78 3.32
CA ALA A 35 -12.76 -13.75 3.14
C ALA A 35 -13.65 -13.99 1.91
N ALA A 36 -13.67 -15.22 1.37
CA ALA A 36 -14.32 -15.67 0.12
C ALA A 36 -13.39 -15.71 -1.12
N PRO A 37 -13.66 -16.62 -2.07
CA PRO A 37 -12.98 -16.67 -3.37
C PRO A 37 -13.20 -15.37 -4.15
N ARG A 38 -12.20 -14.94 -4.92
CA ARG A 38 -12.32 -13.74 -5.76
C ARG A 38 -11.36 -13.76 -6.94
N THR A 39 -11.76 -13.07 -8.01
CA THR A 39 -10.90 -12.76 -9.13
C THR A 39 -10.43 -11.31 -9.03
N VAL A 40 -9.12 -11.10 -9.13
CA VAL A 40 -8.48 -9.80 -8.92
C VAL A 40 -7.76 -9.38 -10.20
N ALA A 41 -8.11 -8.22 -10.74
CA ALA A 41 -7.38 -7.62 -11.85
C ALA A 41 -6.14 -6.87 -11.31
N VAL A 42 -5.00 -7.08 -11.97
CA VAL A 42 -3.74 -6.41 -11.67
C VAL A 42 -3.27 -5.68 -12.92
N PRO A 43 -3.39 -4.34 -12.97
CA PRO A 43 -3.00 -3.56 -14.14
C PRO A 43 -1.48 -3.42 -14.25
N PHE A 44 -1.01 -2.95 -15.40
CA PHE A 44 0.37 -2.52 -15.55
C PHE A 44 0.71 -1.37 -14.61
N GLY A 45 1.94 -1.41 -14.08
CA GLY A 45 2.50 -0.31 -13.29
C GLY A 45 3.16 0.71 -14.22
N SER A 46 3.09 1.99 -13.86
CA SER A 46 3.75 3.08 -14.61
C SER A 46 5.27 2.93 -14.64
N ARG A 47 5.88 2.42 -13.56
CA ARG A 47 7.32 2.17 -13.47
C ARG A 47 7.64 0.73 -13.87
N ALA A 48 8.45 0.59 -14.92
CA ALA A 48 8.81 -0.70 -15.51
C ALA A 48 9.38 -1.72 -14.50
N HIS A 49 10.29 -1.27 -13.62
CA HIS A 49 10.99 -2.12 -12.65
C HIS A 49 10.14 -2.47 -11.41
N LEU A 50 9.00 -1.81 -11.20
CA LEU A 50 8.05 -2.11 -10.12
C LEU A 50 6.76 -2.77 -10.63
N CYS A 51 6.65 -2.99 -11.94
CA CYS A 51 5.42 -3.47 -12.54
C CYS A 51 5.22 -4.97 -12.23
N PRO A 52 4.15 -5.36 -11.51
CA PRO A 52 3.91 -6.76 -11.16
C PRO A 52 3.64 -7.63 -12.39
N VAL A 53 2.98 -7.08 -13.42
CA VAL A 53 2.70 -7.78 -14.68
C VAL A 53 4.01 -8.14 -15.41
N ARG A 54 4.93 -7.19 -15.54
CA ARG A 54 6.23 -7.42 -16.18
C ARG A 54 7.10 -8.37 -15.36
N ALA A 55 7.07 -8.23 -14.03
CA ALA A 55 7.79 -9.13 -13.14
C ALA A 55 7.29 -10.58 -13.26
N TRP A 56 5.97 -10.78 -13.33
CA TRP A 56 5.36 -12.09 -13.56
C TRP A 56 5.73 -12.67 -14.92
N ARG A 57 5.64 -11.87 -16.00
CA ARG A 57 6.01 -12.33 -17.35
C ARG A 57 7.46 -12.82 -17.41
N ARG A 58 8.38 -12.03 -16.85
CA ARG A 58 9.79 -12.42 -16.75
C ARG A 58 9.95 -13.70 -15.92
N TRP A 59 9.26 -13.80 -14.79
CA TRP A 59 9.31 -15.01 -13.97
C TRP A 59 8.76 -16.25 -14.70
N LYS A 60 7.66 -16.11 -15.45
CA LYS A 60 7.08 -17.19 -16.24
C LYS A 60 8.05 -17.67 -17.32
N GLN A 61 8.79 -16.77 -17.97
CA GLN A 61 9.84 -17.13 -18.93
C GLN A 61 10.93 -18.00 -18.28
N GLU A 62 11.35 -17.67 -17.05
CA GLU A 62 12.33 -18.48 -16.30
C GLU A 62 11.78 -19.86 -15.87
N LEU A 63 10.45 -20.01 -15.74
CA LEU A 63 9.81 -21.30 -15.48
C LEU A 63 9.73 -22.21 -16.71
N GLY A 64 9.86 -21.63 -17.91
CA GLY A 64 9.67 -22.28 -19.20
C GLY A 64 8.23 -22.19 -19.72
N GLU A 65 8.07 -22.20 -21.04
CA GLU A 65 6.77 -22.13 -21.72
C GLU A 65 5.92 -23.39 -21.47
N ASP A 66 6.56 -24.57 -21.35
CA ASP A 66 5.90 -25.86 -21.09
C ASP A 66 5.65 -26.13 -19.60
N VAL A 67 5.57 -25.08 -18.79
CA VAL A 67 5.33 -25.22 -17.36
C VAL A 67 3.94 -25.82 -17.12
N ASP A 68 3.90 -26.95 -16.41
CA ASP A 68 2.63 -27.58 -16.01
C ASP A 68 1.73 -26.54 -15.32
N PRO A 69 0.51 -26.27 -15.83
CA PRO A 69 -0.45 -25.34 -15.24
C PRO A 69 -0.78 -25.65 -13.77
N ASP A 70 -0.61 -26.91 -13.38
CA ASP A 70 -0.84 -27.39 -12.02
C ASP A 70 0.36 -27.22 -11.11
N SER A 71 1.53 -26.89 -11.64
CA SER A 71 2.70 -26.62 -10.83
C SER A 71 2.57 -25.30 -10.06
N PHE A 72 3.45 -25.12 -9.06
CA PHE A 72 3.47 -23.91 -8.24
C PHE A 72 3.85 -22.68 -9.08
N ALA A 73 3.04 -21.62 -8.97
CA ALA A 73 3.29 -20.33 -9.62
C ALA A 73 4.58 -19.68 -9.10
N PHE A 74 4.81 -19.76 -7.78
CA PHE A 74 6.04 -19.31 -7.15
C PHE A 74 6.78 -20.51 -6.58
N ARG A 75 8.00 -20.71 -7.06
CA ARG A 75 8.85 -21.84 -6.70
C ARG A 75 9.97 -21.39 -5.79
N ALA A 76 10.42 -22.29 -4.92
CA ALA A 76 11.58 -22.04 -4.09
C ALA A 76 12.83 -21.92 -4.98
N VAL A 77 13.75 -21.02 -4.62
CA VAL A 77 15.03 -20.84 -5.31
C VAL A 77 16.14 -21.21 -4.36
N HIS A 78 17.05 -22.08 -4.81
CA HIS A 78 18.18 -22.50 -4.00
C HIS A 78 19.10 -21.31 -3.70
N ASN A 79 19.35 -21.04 -2.42
CA ASN A 79 20.07 -19.84 -1.97
C ASN A 79 21.50 -19.71 -2.55
N ARG A 80 22.24 -20.82 -2.63
CA ARG A 80 23.62 -20.90 -3.12
C ARG A 80 23.71 -20.95 -4.64
N TRP A 81 23.03 -21.91 -5.27
CA TRP A 81 23.14 -22.21 -6.70
C TRP A 81 22.20 -21.40 -7.59
N LYS A 82 21.28 -20.64 -7.01
CA LYS A 82 20.27 -19.83 -7.73
C LYS A 82 19.36 -20.62 -8.68
N THR A 83 19.31 -21.93 -8.53
CA THR A 83 18.46 -22.83 -9.31
C THR A 83 17.02 -22.81 -8.78
N VAL A 84 16.05 -22.82 -9.69
CA VAL A 84 14.63 -22.94 -9.38
C VAL A 84 14.29 -24.40 -9.03
N LEU A 85 13.68 -24.62 -7.86
CA LEU A 85 13.28 -25.94 -7.37
C LEU A 85 11.86 -26.29 -7.82
N LYS A 86 11.49 -27.57 -7.78
CA LYS A 86 10.10 -28.00 -8.05
C LYS A 86 9.14 -27.71 -6.90
N SER A 87 9.65 -27.46 -5.69
CA SER A 87 8.84 -27.14 -4.52
C SER A 87 8.29 -25.72 -4.58
N GLY A 88 7.10 -25.54 -4.01
CA GLY A 88 6.48 -24.22 -3.86
C GLY A 88 7.28 -23.33 -2.91
N LEU A 89 7.21 -22.02 -3.14
CA LEU A 89 7.79 -21.03 -2.25
C LEU A 89 7.04 -21.03 -0.92
N ASP A 90 7.79 -21.15 0.18
CA ASP A 90 7.25 -21.15 1.53
C ASP A 90 6.84 -19.72 1.97
N PRO A 91 5.68 -19.53 2.62
CA PRO A 91 5.23 -18.21 3.07
C PRO A 91 6.18 -17.49 4.03
N VAL A 92 6.92 -18.21 4.89
CA VAL A 92 7.91 -17.60 5.80
C VAL A 92 9.05 -17.01 4.99
N THR A 93 9.49 -17.75 3.96
CA THR A 93 10.53 -17.30 3.03
C THR A 93 10.19 -15.98 2.34
N ILE A 94 8.92 -15.72 2.03
CA ILE A 94 8.48 -14.42 1.45
C ILE A 94 8.76 -13.27 2.42
N GLY A 95 8.45 -13.46 3.71
CA GLY A 95 8.74 -12.47 4.75
C GLY A 95 10.23 -12.18 4.88
N ASP A 96 11.06 -13.23 4.84
CA ASP A 96 12.52 -13.10 4.89
C ASP A 96 13.09 -12.39 3.67
N ILE A 97 12.56 -12.67 2.47
CA ILE A 97 12.94 -11.97 1.23
C ILE A 97 12.64 -10.47 1.38
N LEU A 98 11.44 -10.12 1.84
CA LEU A 98 11.05 -8.72 2.04
C LEU A 98 11.97 -8.04 3.05
N THR A 99 12.21 -8.66 4.22
CA THR A 99 13.12 -8.13 5.24
C THR A 99 14.51 -7.87 4.66
N ARG A 100 15.07 -8.83 3.91
CA ARG A 100 16.40 -8.70 3.29
C ARG A 100 16.46 -7.59 2.25
N ILE A 101 15.43 -7.46 1.42
CA ILE A 101 15.35 -6.39 0.41
C ILE A 101 15.21 -5.03 1.10
N GLY A 102 14.39 -4.92 2.15
CA GLY A 102 14.24 -3.69 2.92
C GLY A 102 15.55 -3.23 3.55
N ALA A 103 16.31 -4.15 4.16
CA ALA A 103 17.62 -3.85 4.71
C ALA A 103 18.61 -3.39 3.62
N ARG A 104 18.63 -4.04 2.46
CA ARG A 104 19.48 -3.64 1.32
C ARG A 104 19.10 -2.29 0.72
N ALA A 105 17.83 -1.94 0.77
CA ALA A 105 17.32 -0.65 0.29
C ALA A 105 17.49 0.48 1.32
N GLY A 106 18.01 0.18 2.52
CA GLY A 106 18.18 1.17 3.58
C GLY A 106 16.86 1.69 4.15
N LEU A 107 15.80 0.86 4.17
CA LEU A 107 14.54 1.27 4.79
C LEU A 107 14.66 1.29 6.31
N ASP A 108 14.20 2.38 6.94
CA ASP A 108 14.14 2.53 8.40
C ASP A 108 13.13 1.58 9.06
N ILE A 109 12.27 0.96 8.25
CA ILE A 109 11.29 -0.03 8.67
C ILE A 109 11.72 -1.43 8.25
N ARG A 110 11.35 -2.43 9.05
CA ARG A 110 11.50 -3.83 8.69
C ARG A 110 10.24 -4.34 7.97
N PRO A 111 10.24 -4.46 6.62
CA PRO A 111 9.08 -4.98 5.92
C PRO A 111 8.90 -6.48 6.20
N THR A 112 7.65 -6.88 6.37
CA THR A 112 7.22 -8.28 6.56
C THR A 112 6.20 -8.65 5.49
N GLY A 113 5.78 -9.91 5.44
CA GLY A 113 4.77 -10.39 4.48
C GLY A 113 3.45 -9.57 4.45
N HIS A 114 3.13 -8.86 5.52
CA HIS A 114 1.92 -8.02 5.59
C HIS A 114 2.14 -6.57 5.17
N SER A 115 3.40 -6.12 5.06
CA SER A 115 3.72 -4.72 4.73
C SER A 115 3.17 -4.29 3.36
N PRO A 116 3.28 -5.09 2.27
CA PRO A 116 2.70 -4.70 0.98
C PRO A 116 1.17 -4.56 1.02
N ARG A 117 0.49 -5.35 1.86
CA ARG A 117 -0.97 -5.26 2.02
C ARG A 117 -1.40 -3.95 2.68
N ARG A 118 -0.61 -3.45 3.65
CA ARG A 118 -0.83 -2.14 4.27
C ARG A 118 -0.57 -1.03 3.26
N GLY A 119 0.59 -1.07 2.60
CA GLY A 119 0.97 -0.09 1.60
C GLY A 119 -0.04 0.02 0.44
N LEU A 120 -0.68 -1.09 0.05
CA LEU A 120 -1.76 -1.05 -0.95
C LEU A 120 -2.93 -0.14 -0.51
N VAL A 121 -3.36 -0.23 0.75
CA VAL A 121 -4.46 0.60 1.28
C VAL A 121 -4.03 2.05 1.36
N THR A 122 -2.85 2.29 1.93
CA THR A 122 -2.25 3.63 2.06
C THR A 122 -2.15 4.32 0.70
N GLU A 123 -1.46 3.73 -0.28
CA GLU A 123 -1.29 4.35 -1.61
C GLU A 123 -2.60 4.50 -2.38
N SER A 124 -3.52 3.55 -2.24
CA SER A 124 -4.85 3.66 -2.86
C SER A 124 -5.69 4.77 -2.22
N SER A 125 -5.53 5.00 -0.90
CA SER A 125 -6.14 6.14 -0.22
C SER A 125 -5.53 7.46 -0.69
N ARG A 126 -4.20 7.55 -0.85
CA ARG A 126 -3.55 8.74 -1.44
C ARG A 126 -4.06 9.08 -2.83
N ALA A 127 -4.40 8.06 -3.61
CA ALA A 127 -4.98 8.21 -4.94
C ALA A 127 -6.48 8.59 -4.91
N GLY A 128 -7.10 8.70 -3.73
CA GLY A 128 -8.50 9.10 -3.57
C GLY A 128 -9.51 7.98 -3.85
N ASN A 129 -9.09 6.71 -3.87
CA ASN A 129 -10.01 5.61 -4.16
C ASN A 129 -10.99 5.38 -2.98
N PRO A 130 -12.25 5.01 -3.27
CA PRO A 130 -13.23 4.69 -2.25
C PRO A 130 -12.90 3.36 -1.54
N ASP A 131 -13.33 3.24 -0.28
CA ASP A 131 -13.16 2.03 0.55
C ASP A 131 -13.59 0.76 -0.19
N ALA A 132 -14.75 0.78 -0.85
CA ALA A 132 -15.31 -0.37 -1.56
C ALA A 132 -14.35 -0.96 -2.63
N VAL A 133 -13.57 -0.13 -3.30
CA VAL A 133 -12.59 -0.57 -4.31
C VAL A 133 -11.42 -1.28 -3.64
N MET A 134 -10.90 -0.72 -2.55
CA MET A 134 -9.82 -1.33 -1.78
C MET A 134 -10.27 -2.64 -1.11
N GLU A 135 -11.47 -2.65 -0.55
CA GLU A 135 -12.10 -3.83 0.06
C GLU A 135 -12.20 -4.98 -0.95
N LYS A 136 -12.72 -4.69 -2.15
CA LYS A 136 -12.80 -5.66 -3.24
C LYS A 136 -11.42 -6.17 -3.67
N GLN A 137 -10.44 -5.27 -3.86
CA GLN A 137 -9.10 -5.62 -4.33
C GLN A 137 -8.37 -6.51 -3.31
N GLY A 138 -8.31 -6.10 -2.05
CA GLY A 138 -7.60 -6.84 -1.03
C GLY A 138 -8.43 -7.93 -0.35
N GLY A 139 -9.72 -8.04 -0.65
CA GLY A 139 -10.64 -9.00 -0.04
C GLY A 139 -10.82 -8.77 1.45
N TRP A 140 -11.13 -7.54 1.81
CA TRP A 140 -11.67 -7.22 3.13
C TRP A 140 -13.19 -7.28 3.08
N ALA A 141 -13.82 -7.59 4.22
CA ALA A 141 -15.27 -7.48 4.34
C ALA A 141 -15.70 -6.01 4.20
N PRO A 142 -16.90 -5.72 3.68
CA PRO A 142 -17.43 -4.36 3.64
C PRO A 142 -17.40 -3.69 5.01
N GLY A 143 -16.86 -2.48 5.09
CA GLY A 143 -16.69 -1.73 6.33
C GLY A 143 -15.58 -2.25 7.25
N SER A 144 -14.53 -2.87 6.70
CA SER A 144 -13.50 -3.50 7.53
C SER A 144 -12.71 -2.51 8.38
N LYS A 145 -12.85 -2.61 9.72
CA LYS A 145 -12.08 -1.83 10.69
C LYS A 145 -10.56 -1.97 10.51
N VAL A 146 -10.09 -3.17 10.14
CA VAL A 146 -8.65 -3.43 9.91
C VAL A 146 -8.13 -2.66 8.70
N MET A 147 -8.92 -2.61 7.62
CA MET A 147 -8.54 -1.83 6.44
C MET A 147 -8.53 -0.33 6.76
N ARG A 148 -9.59 0.17 7.42
CA ARG A 148 -9.71 1.58 7.78
C ARG A 148 -8.55 2.09 8.63
N ARG A 149 -8.06 1.27 9.57
CA ARG A 149 -6.84 1.59 10.33
C ARG A 149 -5.63 1.88 9.42
N TYR A 150 -5.46 1.15 8.31
CA TYR A 150 -4.35 1.41 7.38
C TYR A 150 -4.51 2.68 6.54
N ARG A 151 -5.75 3.14 6.35
CA ARG A 151 -6.09 4.44 5.72
C ARG A 151 -5.75 5.59 6.68
N GLU A 152 -6.20 5.48 7.92
CA GLU A 152 -6.05 6.55 8.94
C GLU A 152 -4.58 6.83 9.32
N GLU A 153 -3.70 5.85 9.15
CA GLU A 153 -2.25 5.99 9.40
C GLU A 153 -1.51 6.83 8.33
N ASP A 154 -2.17 7.27 7.25
CA ASP A 154 -1.53 7.86 6.07
C ASP A 154 -1.37 9.40 6.11
N ASP A 155 -2.41 10.14 6.48
CA ASP A 155 -2.36 11.60 6.67
C ASP A 155 -3.64 12.12 7.37
N GLY A 156 -3.53 12.45 8.65
CA GLY A 156 -4.64 12.95 9.46
C GLY A 156 -5.14 14.36 9.07
N PHE A 157 -4.50 15.04 8.12
CA PHE A 157 -4.89 16.39 7.68
C PHE A 157 -5.79 16.39 6.44
N LYS A 158 -5.69 15.40 5.55
CA LYS A 158 -6.45 15.35 4.28
C LYS A 158 -7.93 15.08 4.45
N GLU A 159 -8.29 14.13 5.33
CA GLU A 159 -9.67 13.76 5.64
C GLU A 159 -10.05 14.23 7.06
N ASN A 160 -9.46 15.35 7.51
CA ASN A 160 -9.68 15.86 8.86
C ASN A 160 -11.07 16.50 8.99
N ALA A 161 -11.81 16.09 10.02
CA ALA A 161 -13.11 16.66 10.34
C ALA A 161 -13.06 18.19 10.54
N CYS A 162 -11.95 18.73 11.05
CA CYS A 162 -11.74 20.15 11.28
C CYS A 162 -11.53 20.95 9.98
N THR A 163 -11.15 20.32 8.86
CA THR A 163 -11.02 20.99 7.55
C THR A 163 -12.38 21.48 7.04
N GLY A 164 -13.47 20.81 7.42
CA GLY A 164 -14.83 21.26 7.14
C GLY A 164 -15.34 22.36 8.09
N CYS A 165 -14.83 22.41 9.32
CA CYS A 165 -15.26 23.37 10.36
C CYS A 165 -14.67 24.77 10.17
N CYS A 166 -13.52 24.90 9.51
CA CYS A 166 -12.86 26.20 9.26
C CYS A 166 -13.18 26.80 7.89
N ARG A 167 -14.31 26.46 7.27
CA ARG A 167 -14.80 27.15 6.06
C ARG A 167 -15.52 28.45 6.46
N ASP A 168 -14.74 29.37 7.00
CA ASP A 168 -15.08 30.78 7.05
C ASP A 168 -14.11 31.49 6.09
N GLU A 169 -14.63 32.16 5.06
CA GLU A 169 -13.87 32.71 3.92
C GLU A 169 -12.78 33.73 4.31
N ARG A 170 -12.66 34.07 5.60
CA ARG A 170 -11.71 35.04 6.15
C ARG A 170 -10.31 34.47 6.44
N LEU A 171 -10.11 33.15 6.44
CA LEU A 171 -8.84 32.51 6.86
C LEU A 171 -7.88 32.13 5.73
N ALA A 172 -8.24 32.36 4.45
CA ALA A 172 -7.37 32.09 3.30
C ALA A 172 -6.03 32.87 3.31
N ARG A 173 -5.88 33.88 4.19
CA ARG A 173 -4.63 34.65 4.36
C ARG A 173 -3.58 33.97 5.24
N CYS A 174 -3.93 32.96 6.03
CA CYS A 174 -2.98 32.34 6.98
C CYS A 174 -2.11 31.23 6.37
N GLN A 175 -2.40 30.75 5.15
CA GLN A 175 -1.70 29.61 4.54
C GLN A 175 -0.66 29.99 3.48
N ASN A 176 -0.45 31.29 3.18
CA ASN A 176 0.49 31.72 2.15
C ASN A 176 1.45 32.80 2.68
N PRO A 177 2.69 32.45 3.08
CA PRO A 177 3.66 33.43 3.60
C PRO A 177 4.15 34.43 2.55
N THR A 178 3.76 34.28 1.28
CA THR A 178 4.21 35.11 0.15
C THR A 178 3.34 36.36 -0.09
N LEU A 179 2.26 36.55 0.68
CA LEU A 179 1.37 37.72 0.58
C LEU A 179 1.51 38.68 1.79
N MET A 180 2.72 38.81 2.35
CA MET A 180 3.03 39.91 3.26
C MET A 180 3.35 41.17 2.43
N HIS A 181 2.38 42.05 2.24
CA HIS A 181 2.63 43.42 1.79
C HIS A 181 3.40 44.19 2.88
N PRO A 182 4.42 44.99 2.55
CA PRO A 182 5.10 45.82 3.52
C PRO A 182 4.22 47.03 3.83
N GLY A 183 3.71 47.11 5.06
CA GLY A 183 3.11 48.34 5.56
C GLY A 183 1.88 48.16 6.44
N VAL A 184 2.08 47.72 7.68
CA VAL A 184 1.31 48.22 8.81
C VAL A 184 2.27 48.33 10.00
N HIS A 185 2.65 49.57 10.33
CA HIS A 185 3.34 49.86 11.58
C HIS A 185 2.42 49.53 12.75
N LEU A 186 2.78 48.52 13.54
CA LEU A 186 2.23 48.33 14.88
C LEU A 186 2.85 49.40 15.79
N THR A 187 2.13 50.51 15.98
CA THR A 187 2.47 51.49 17.02
C THR A 187 2.24 50.84 18.39
N ARG A 188 3.33 50.58 19.11
CA ARG A 188 3.31 50.27 20.55
C ARG A 188 2.71 51.49 21.27
N SER A 189 1.58 51.31 21.94
CA SER A 189 1.05 52.28 22.90
C SER A 189 1.88 52.22 24.19
N GLU A 190 2.63 53.28 24.50
CA GLU A 190 3.18 53.52 25.83
C GLU A 190 2.07 53.93 26.82
N PRO A 191 2.18 53.58 28.12
CA PRO A 191 1.23 54.02 29.12
C PRO A 191 1.55 55.46 29.57
N ASN A 192 0.55 56.34 29.47
CA ASN A 192 0.62 57.76 29.82
C ASN A 192 0.47 57.95 31.34
N SER A 193 1.47 58.53 32.00
CA SER A 193 1.40 59.00 33.40
C SER A 193 0.79 60.41 33.48
N PRO A 194 -0.15 60.70 34.39
CA PRO A 194 -0.61 62.06 34.65
C PRO A 194 0.17 62.76 35.80
N PRO A 195 0.06 64.10 35.92
CA PRO A 195 1.19 64.98 36.23
C PRO A 195 1.32 65.39 37.71
N ARG A 196 2.54 65.85 38.06
CA ARG A 196 2.86 66.60 39.28
C ARG A 196 2.05 67.91 39.33
N ALA A 197 1.41 68.16 40.47
CA ALA A 197 1.04 69.51 40.90
C ALA A 197 2.05 70.01 41.94
N VAL A 198 2.20 71.33 41.95
CA VAL A 198 3.11 72.20 42.71
C VAL A 198 3.07 71.94 44.22
#